data_AF-A0A924VHU6-F1
#
_entry.id   AF-A0A924VHU6-F1
#
_cell.length_a   1.000
_cell.length_b   1.000
_cell.length_c   1.000
_cell.angle_alpha   90.00
_cell.angle_beta   90.00
_cell.angle_gamma   90.00
#
_symmetry.space_group_name_H-M   'P 1'
#
loop_
_entity.id
_entity.type
_entity.pdbx_description
1 polymer ?
#
loop_
_entity_poly.entity_id
_entity_poly.type
_entity_poly.pdbx_seq_one_letter_code
_entity_poly.pdbx_strand_id
1 'polypeptide(L)'
;MTTAKIIRHRHKYHHYMNDDLKDVREETFFKIIFSDPKEFEFWKTWCVENDGLYDYDKEQSCQRGSLPQLEIFKDEICWCDIMTYYLVHVAGFSFHSVIEPYKGEVYVK
;
A
#
# COMPACT_ATOMS: atom_id res chain seq x y z
N MET A 1 -12.72 15.13 -7.76
CA MET A 1 -11.52 14.99 -6.93
C MET A 1 -11.63 13.66 -6.21
N THR A 2 -10.88 12.69 -6.69
CA THR A 2 -10.78 11.34 -6.15
C THR A 2 -9.57 11.30 -5.23
N THR A 3 -9.71 10.67 -4.07
CA THR A 3 -8.63 10.54 -3.09
C THR A 3 -8.31 9.07 -2.86
N ALA A 4 -7.03 8.79 -2.69
CA ALA A 4 -6.54 7.52 -2.21
C ALA A 4 -5.76 7.76 -0.92
N LYS A 5 -5.90 6.87 0.05
CA LYS A 5 -5.15 6.91 1.30
C LYS A 5 -4.46 5.58 1.50
N ILE A 6 -3.15 5.65 1.75
CA ILE A 6 -2.37 4.53 2.25
C ILE A 6 -2.18 4.77 3.75
N ILE A 7 -2.74 3.90 4.58
CA ILE A 7 -2.53 3.93 6.02
C ILE A 7 -1.52 2.84 6.34
N ARG A 8 -0.28 3.24 6.63
CA ARG A 8 0.81 2.33 6.99
C ARG A 8 0.90 2.28 8.50
N HIS A 9 0.29 1.28 9.13
CA HIS A 9 0.78 0.95 10.45
C HIS A 9 1.91 -0.07 10.23
N ARG A 10 3.12 0.29 10.71
CA ARG A 10 4.47 -0.34 10.87
C ARG A 10 4.63 -1.86 10.57
N HIS A 11 5.82 -2.46 10.53
CA HIS A 11 5.96 -3.93 10.54
C HIS A 11 6.97 -4.29 11.63
N LYS A 12 6.61 -5.17 12.56
CA LYS A 12 7.51 -5.58 13.66
C LYS A 12 8.77 -6.32 13.16
N TYR A 13 8.73 -6.87 11.95
CA TYR A 13 9.72 -7.84 11.47
C TYR A 13 10.54 -7.36 10.27
N HIS A 14 10.11 -6.32 9.55
CA HIS A 14 10.77 -5.83 8.33
C HIS A 14 11.32 -4.42 8.62
N HIS A 15 12.58 -4.37 9.07
CA HIS A 15 13.32 -3.13 9.29
C HIS A 15 14.21 -2.87 8.08
N TYR A 16 13.88 -1.86 7.26
CA TYR A 16 14.79 -1.41 6.22
C TYR A 16 16.03 -0.74 6.83
N MET A 17 17.15 -0.83 6.14
CA MET A 17 18.51 -0.47 6.62
C MET A 17 18.71 0.99 7.08
N ASN A 18 17.75 1.89 6.77
CA ASN A 18 17.77 3.32 7.15
C ASN A 18 16.64 3.70 8.13
N ASP A 19 16.02 2.72 8.78
CA ASP A 19 14.87 2.96 9.66
C ASP A 19 15.33 3.20 11.12
N ASP A 20 15.34 4.47 11.55
CA ASP A 20 15.78 4.93 12.88
C ASP A 20 14.81 4.57 14.04
N LEU A 21 14.00 3.51 13.91
CA LEU A 21 12.78 3.32 14.70
C LEU A 21 12.77 2.03 15.52
N LYS A 22 13.46 2.09 16.67
CA LYS A 22 13.61 0.97 17.63
C LYS A 22 12.38 0.63 18.49
N ASP A 23 11.24 1.31 18.36
CA ASP A 23 10.11 1.23 19.32
C ASP A 23 8.74 0.94 18.68
N VAL A 24 8.61 -0.18 17.94
CA VAL A 24 7.31 -0.70 17.48
C VAL A 24 6.96 -1.96 18.26
N ARG A 25 5.84 -1.93 19.01
CA ARG A 25 5.44 -3.03 19.91
C ARG A 25 4.20 -3.82 19.47
N GLU A 26 3.47 -3.37 18.45
CA GLU A 26 2.20 -3.98 18.01
C GLU A 26 2.26 -4.50 16.56
N GLU A 27 1.57 -5.62 16.33
CA GLU A 27 1.33 -6.20 15.00
C GLU A 27 0.37 -5.32 14.22
N THR A 28 0.49 -5.35 12.89
CA THR A 28 0.28 -4.11 12.16
C THR A 28 -0.55 -4.24 10.91
N PHE A 29 -1.37 -3.21 10.65
CA PHE A 29 -2.42 -3.23 9.66
C PHE A 29 -2.17 -2.15 8.59
N PHE A 30 -1.82 -2.58 7.38
CA PHE A 30 -1.86 -1.74 6.19
C PHE A 30 -3.32 -1.61 5.71
N LYS A 31 -3.74 -0.41 5.31
CA LYS A 31 -5.08 -0.21 4.76
C LYS A 31 -5.06 0.74 3.58
N ILE A 32 -5.65 0.27 2.49
CA ILE A 32 -5.91 1.05 1.29
C ILE A 32 -7.34 1.58 1.37
N ILE A 33 -7.51 2.89 1.13
CA ILE A 33 -8.83 3.51 1.07
C ILE A 33 -8.90 4.37 -0.19
N PHE A 34 -9.83 4.07 -1.08
CA PHE A 34 -10.21 4.93 -2.19
C PHE A 34 -11.54 5.64 -1.87
N SER A 35 -11.68 6.91 -2.25
CA SER A 35 -12.98 7.60 -2.16
C SER A 35 -13.95 7.20 -3.27
N ASP A 36 -13.44 6.73 -4.41
CA ASP A 36 -14.25 6.13 -5.48
C ASP A 36 -14.07 4.59 -5.45
N PRO A 37 -15.13 3.81 -5.22
CA PRO A 37 -15.05 2.35 -5.22
C PRO A 37 -14.48 1.73 -6.51
N LYS A 38 -14.63 2.39 -7.66
CA LYS A 38 -14.10 1.88 -8.94
C LYS A 38 -12.59 1.76 -8.96
N GLU A 39 -11.89 2.65 -8.27
CA GLU A 39 -10.42 2.62 -8.19
C GLU A 39 -9.91 1.36 -7.49
N PHE A 40 -10.70 0.79 -6.57
CA PHE A 40 -10.37 -0.48 -5.93
C PHE A 40 -10.47 -1.66 -6.91
N GLU A 41 -11.44 -1.63 -7.82
CA GLU A 41 -11.57 -2.66 -8.86
C GLU A 41 -10.47 -2.53 -9.93
N PHE A 42 -10.10 -1.30 -10.30
CA PHE A 42 -8.94 -1.07 -11.18
C PHE A 42 -7.65 -1.57 -10.56
N TRP A 43 -7.45 -1.31 -9.26
CA TRP A 43 -6.30 -1.83 -8.51
C TRP A 43 -6.25 -3.37 -8.53
N LYS A 44 -7.35 -4.06 -8.21
CA LYS A 44 -7.39 -5.53 -8.25
C LYS A 44 -7.11 -6.07 -9.65
N THR A 45 -7.69 -5.45 -10.67
CA THR A 45 -7.50 -5.85 -12.07
C THR A 45 -6.03 -5.72 -12.44
N TRP A 46 -5.42 -4.58 -12.12
CA TRP A 46 -4.00 -4.34 -12.37
C TRP A 46 -3.09 -5.33 -11.62
N CYS A 47 -3.43 -5.69 -10.38
CA CYS A 47 -2.70 -6.74 -9.67
C CYS A 47 -2.70 -8.07 -10.42
N VAL A 48 -3.86 -8.51 -10.91
CA VAL A 48 -3.99 -9.76 -11.69
C VAL A 48 -3.23 -9.70 -13.01
N GLU A 49 -3.27 -8.55 -13.70
CA GLU A 49 -2.53 -8.33 -14.95
C GLU A 49 -1.00 -8.37 -14.77
N ASN A 50 -0.51 -8.23 -13.54
CA ASN A 50 0.91 -8.25 -13.19
C ASN A 50 1.26 -9.44 -12.29
N ASP A 51 0.61 -10.59 -12.50
CA ASP A 51 0.86 -11.86 -11.79
C ASP A 51 0.72 -11.80 -10.26
N GLY A 52 -0.05 -10.82 -9.77
CA GLY A 52 -0.40 -10.64 -8.36
C GLY A 52 -1.86 -11.00 -8.07
N LEU A 53 -2.19 -11.05 -6.79
CA LEU A 53 -3.56 -11.16 -6.31
C LEU A 53 -3.69 -10.33 -5.04
N TYR A 54 -4.50 -9.28 -5.12
CA TYR A 54 -4.83 -8.50 -3.93
C TYR A 54 -6.03 -9.11 -3.22
N ASP A 55 -5.80 -9.68 -2.03
CA ASP A 55 -6.82 -10.16 -1.12
C ASP A 55 -6.65 -9.49 0.25
N TYR A 56 -7.71 -8.91 0.79
CA TYR A 56 -7.67 -8.27 2.10
C TYR A 56 -8.66 -8.98 3.03
N ASP A 57 -8.12 -9.70 4.02
CA ASP A 57 -8.93 -10.28 5.07
C ASP A 57 -9.34 -9.16 6.04
N LYS A 58 -10.61 -8.77 5.97
CA LYS A 58 -11.18 -7.74 6.84
C LYS A 58 -11.30 -8.16 8.30
N GLU A 59 -11.53 -9.45 8.57
CA GLU A 59 -11.72 -9.95 9.94
C GLU A 59 -10.40 -9.99 10.69
N GLN A 60 -9.34 -10.44 10.02
CA GLN A 60 -7.98 -10.46 10.57
C GLN A 60 -7.20 -9.16 10.29
N SER A 61 -7.80 -8.26 9.52
CA SER A 61 -7.23 -6.98 9.09
C SER A 61 -5.88 -7.13 8.38
N CYS A 62 -5.60 -8.26 7.74
CA CYS A 62 -4.31 -8.56 7.11
C CYS A 62 -4.41 -8.68 5.58
N GLN A 63 -3.33 -8.33 4.88
CA GLN A 63 -3.22 -8.59 3.45
C GLN A 63 -2.86 -10.05 3.23
N ARG A 64 -3.51 -10.64 2.24
CA ARG A 64 -3.26 -11.96 1.70
C ARG A 64 -2.99 -11.84 0.20
N GLY A 65 -2.75 -12.98 -0.42
CA GLY A 65 -2.48 -13.10 -1.84
C GLY A 65 -1.01 -12.92 -2.18
N SER A 66 -0.74 -12.61 -3.44
CA SER A 66 0.61 -12.49 -4.02
C SER A 66 0.86 -11.06 -4.47
N LEU A 67 2.06 -10.56 -4.21
CA LEU A 67 2.47 -9.25 -4.71
C LEU A 67 2.59 -9.31 -6.25
N PRO A 68 2.20 -8.25 -6.97
CA PRO A 68 2.49 -8.11 -8.39
C PRO A 68 3.99 -8.24 -8.68
N GLN A 69 4.32 -8.97 -9.75
CA GLN A 69 5.70 -9.22 -10.17
C GLN A 69 6.12 -8.16 -11.18
N LEU A 70 6.80 -7.12 -10.70
CA LEU A 70 7.29 -6.02 -11.55
C LEU A 70 8.81 -6.00 -11.54
N GLU A 71 9.42 -5.95 -12.73
CA GLU A 71 10.89 -5.95 -12.90
C GLU A 71 11.59 -4.78 -12.17
N ILE A 72 10.88 -3.67 -11.95
CA ILE A 72 11.41 -2.50 -11.25
C ILE A 72 11.68 -2.77 -9.76
N PHE A 73 11.02 -3.77 -9.18
CA PHE A 73 11.14 -4.11 -7.77
C PHE A 73 12.06 -5.31 -7.59
N LYS A 74 13.09 -5.12 -6.76
CA LYS A 74 14.07 -6.17 -6.40
C LYS A 74 13.85 -6.65 -4.98
N ASP A 75 14.26 -7.90 -4.72
CA ASP A 75 14.42 -8.71 -3.49
C ASP A 75 13.55 -8.45 -2.24
N GLU A 76 13.22 -7.21 -1.87
CA GLU A 76 12.33 -6.91 -0.75
C GLU A 76 11.35 -5.78 -1.12
N ILE A 77 10.09 -6.13 -1.29
CA ILE A 77 9.00 -5.19 -1.54
C ILE A 77 7.77 -5.51 -0.68
N CYS A 78 7.05 -4.48 -0.23
CA CYS A 78 5.77 -4.63 0.44
C CYS A 78 4.60 -4.02 -0.35
N TRP A 79 3.37 -4.30 0.09
CA TRP A 79 2.15 -3.76 -0.51
C TRP A 79 2.09 -2.24 -0.54
N CYS A 80 2.75 -1.54 0.40
CA CYS A 80 2.80 -0.07 0.39
C CYS A 80 3.53 0.44 -0.86
N ASP A 81 4.67 -0.17 -1.19
CA ASP A 81 5.51 0.27 -2.31
C ASP A 81 4.83 -0.02 -3.64
N ILE A 82 4.24 -1.22 -3.79
CA ILE A 82 3.44 -1.57 -4.97
C ILE A 82 2.29 -0.57 -5.12
N MET A 83 1.58 -0.25 -4.02
CA MET A 83 0.43 0.63 -4.09
C MET A 83 0.83 2.07 -4.41
N THR A 84 1.88 2.60 -3.77
CA THR A 84 2.41 3.92 -4.11
C THR A 84 2.82 3.99 -5.58
N TYR A 85 3.46 2.93 -6.11
CA TYR A 85 3.81 2.85 -7.52
C TYR A 85 2.57 2.87 -8.42
N TYR A 86 1.56 2.04 -8.13
CA TYR A 86 0.31 2.04 -8.88
C TYR A 86 -0.35 3.42 -8.86
N LEU A 87 -0.50 4.04 -7.70
CA LEU A 87 -1.14 5.34 -7.57
C LEU A 87 -0.43 6.41 -8.42
N VAL A 88 0.89 6.50 -8.31
CA VAL A 88 1.68 7.57 -8.93
C VAL A 88 1.95 7.30 -10.42
N HIS A 89 2.37 6.09 -10.77
CA HIS A 89 2.88 5.77 -12.09
C HIS A 89 1.86 5.11 -13.02
N VAL A 90 0.77 4.55 -12.49
CA VAL A 90 -0.25 3.85 -13.30
C VAL A 90 -1.58 4.61 -13.29
N ALA A 91 -2.11 4.91 -12.09
CA ALA A 91 -3.44 5.46 -11.93
C ALA A 91 -3.50 7.01 -12.03
N GLY A 92 -2.35 7.68 -12.06
CA GLY A 92 -2.25 9.13 -12.25
C GLY A 92 -2.64 9.98 -11.04
N PHE A 93 -2.58 9.42 -9.83
CA PHE A 93 -2.70 10.18 -8.60
C PHE A 93 -1.40 10.93 -8.31
N SER A 94 -1.51 12.05 -7.59
CA SER A 94 -0.37 12.81 -7.07
C SER A 94 -0.38 12.82 -5.56
N PHE A 95 0.81 12.78 -4.94
CA PHE A 95 0.94 12.95 -3.50
C PHE A 95 0.37 14.30 -3.05
N HIS A 96 -0.38 14.30 -1.95
CA HIS A 96 -1.02 15.49 -1.41
C HIS A 96 -0.52 15.83 -0.01
N SER A 97 -0.56 14.88 0.93
CA SER A 97 -0.16 15.12 2.32
C SER A 97 0.14 13.83 3.08
N VAL A 98 0.78 13.98 4.25
CA VAL A 98 0.96 12.91 5.23
C VAL A 98 -0.14 12.94 6.29
N ILE A 99 -0.44 11.79 6.89
CA ILE A 99 -1.33 11.62 8.03
C ILE A 99 -0.50 11.28 9.26
N GLU A 100 -0.32 12.26 10.14
CA GLU A 100 0.29 12.08 11.46
C GLU A 100 -0.75 11.63 12.50
N PRO A 101 -0.37 10.85 13.54
CA PRO A 101 0.94 10.21 13.81
C PRO A 101 1.14 8.86 13.09
N TYR A 102 0.19 8.48 12.24
CA TYR A 102 0.04 7.13 11.71
C TYR A 102 0.92 6.83 10.50
N LYS A 103 1.83 7.74 10.11
CA LYS A 103 2.65 7.65 8.88
C LYS A 103 1.82 7.25 7.65
N GLY A 104 0.61 7.80 7.55
CA GLY A 104 -0.25 7.59 6.38
C GLY A 104 0.07 8.59 5.27
N GLU A 105 -0.37 8.28 4.06
CA GLU A 105 -0.19 9.12 2.87
C GLU A 105 -1.55 9.35 2.21
N VAL A 106 -1.79 10.58 1.76
CA VAL A 106 -2.97 10.98 0.99
C VAL A 106 -2.52 11.33 -0.42
N TYR A 107 -3.25 10.81 -1.40
CA TYR A 107 -3.06 11.06 -2.81
C TYR A 107 -4.36 11.57 -3.43
N VAL A 108 -4.25 12.39 -4.48
CA VAL A 108 -5.39 13.05 -5.13
C VAL A 108 -5.31 12.92 -6.66
N LYS A 109 -6.47 12.84 -7.29
CA LYS A 109 -6.69 12.79 -8.75
C LYS A 109 -7.92 13.61 -9.13
#